data_AF-A0A6N3C312-F1
#
_entry.id   AF-A0A6N3C312-F1
#
_cell.length_a   1.000
_cell.length_b   1.000
_cell.length_c   1.000
_cell.angle_alpha   90.00
_cell.angle_beta   90.00
_cell.angle_gamma   90.00
#
_symmetry.space_group_name_H-M   'P 1'
#
loop_
_entity.id
_entity.type
_entity.pdbx_description
1 polymer ?
#
loop_
_entity_poly.entity_id
_entity_poly.type
_entity_poly.pdbx_seq_one_letter_code
_entity_poly.pdbx_strand_id
1 'polypeptide(L)'
;MPENNFMIFNEAFKEIDTMNDSEYQAATQRQKGVASGVADRRLHNKFYRQASIMVKSLANFIEAQGQDATDEDESVLLDSLQNAFSAFIGTLLESHDGDANAHAKIRQLISNAVSSASSGLNSHNVSSSAHSAKFAEYLKLSTGGTVAGPTTFKSSVTMQAASTIPTQPTSSNNTNIANTAFVKAALLAFLTDRNFIKAVMDAIGSETLSQYGVKYNFDNPNAWSISLGRLFGGLILQGGVYNLAAAATSQVSITLPITIDSQKLKLPIINVDNAADNMIGTSTITNSSIVIKKGVNDNALRTGRWGLVCIS
;
A
#
# COMPACT_ATOMS: atom_id res chain seq x y z
N MET A 1 5.99 82.26 22.02
CA MET A 1 7.27 81.74 21.48
C MET A 1 8.05 81.28 22.69
N PRO A 2 8.84 80.21 22.59
CA PRO A 2 9.64 79.74 23.71
C PRO A 2 10.61 80.83 24.19
N GLU A 3 10.87 80.89 25.48
CA GLU A 3 11.74 81.90 26.09
C GLU A 3 13.13 81.34 26.38
N ASN A 4 14.16 82.18 26.23
CA ASN A 4 15.55 81.82 26.49
C ASN A 4 16.31 82.99 27.12
N ASN A 5 16.50 82.95 28.44
CA ASN A 5 17.09 84.06 29.21
C ASN A 5 18.59 83.90 29.48
N PHE A 6 19.21 82.78 29.10
CA PHE A 6 20.64 82.58 29.24
C PHE A 6 21.42 83.62 28.43
N MET A 7 22.51 84.15 28.98
CA MET A 7 23.35 85.15 28.32
C MET A 7 24.81 84.72 28.29
N ILE A 8 25.55 85.23 27.30
CA ILE A 8 26.98 84.98 27.20
C ILE A 8 27.72 85.99 28.09
N PHE A 9 28.58 85.48 28.97
CA PHE A 9 29.47 86.32 29.77
C PHE A 9 30.47 87.05 28.86
N ASN A 10 30.70 88.33 29.16
CA ASN A 10 31.57 89.20 28.36
C ASN A 10 31.16 89.20 26.87
N GLU A 11 29.86 89.41 26.61
CA GLU A 11 29.28 89.37 25.27
C GLU A 11 29.91 90.36 24.30
N ALA A 12 30.20 91.58 24.77
CA ALA A 12 30.84 92.64 23.99
C ALA A 12 32.28 92.30 23.55
N PHE A 13 32.88 91.24 24.11
CA PHE A 13 34.20 90.68 23.80
C PHE A 13 35.28 91.71 23.47
N LYS A 14 36.13 92.01 24.45
CA LYS A 14 37.34 92.82 24.24
C LYS A 14 38.60 91.99 24.43
N GLU A 15 39.47 91.99 23.43
CA GLU A 15 40.74 91.24 23.43
C GLU A 15 41.67 91.69 24.57
N ILE A 16 41.67 92.99 24.91
CA ILE A 16 42.46 93.51 26.04
C ILE A 16 41.99 92.97 27.40
N ASP A 17 40.74 92.51 27.49
CA ASP A 17 40.11 92.03 28.71
C ASP A 17 39.94 90.52 28.73
N THR A 18 40.42 89.80 27.71
CA THR A 18 40.24 88.35 27.56
C THR A 18 41.54 87.71 27.06
N MET A 19 41.97 86.60 27.64
CA MET A 19 43.15 85.89 27.12
C MET A 19 42.89 85.28 25.74
N ASN A 20 43.88 85.29 24.85
CA ASN A 20 43.84 84.45 23.65
C ASN A 20 44.11 82.97 23.98
N ASP A 21 44.02 82.06 23.01
CA ASP A 21 44.16 80.61 23.25
C ASP A 21 45.55 80.22 23.75
N SER A 22 46.59 80.84 23.20
CA SER A 22 47.98 80.60 23.60
C SER A 22 48.25 81.06 25.03
N GLU A 23 47.84 82.28 25.39
CA GLU A 23 47.96 82.84 26.74
C GLU A 23 47.21 81.97 27.77
N TYR A 24 45.98 81.57 27.43
CA TYR A 24 45.15 80.76 28.31
C TYR A 24 45.71 79.35 28.53
N GLN A 25 46.26 78.73 27.47
CA GLN A 25 46.91 77.42 27.56
C GLN A 25 48.15 77.46 28.46
N ALA A 26 48.92 78.55 28.40
CA ALA A 26 50.13 78.76 29.20
C ALA A 26 49.86 79.25 30.63
N ALA A 27 48.63 79.66 30.96
CA ALA A 27 48.33 80.29 32.23
C ALA A 27 48.45 79.33 33.43
N THR A 28 49.35 79.66 34.37
CA THR A 28 49.62 78.86 35.57
C THR A 28 48.38 78.70 36.47
N GLN A 29 47.55 79.75 36.62
CA GLN A 29 46.32 79.68 37.44
C GLN A 29 45.27 78.73 36.84
N ARG A 30 45.18 78.60 35.50
CA ARG A 30 44.32 77.61 34.84
C ARG A 30 44.87 76.19 35.02
N GLN A 31 46.19 76.03 34.95
CA GLN A 31 46.86 74.74 35.05
C GLN A 31 46.90 74.16 36.48
N LYS A 32 47.08 75.03 37.48
CA LYS A 32 47.40 74.63 38.87
C LYS A 32 46.38 75.13 39.90
N GLY A 33 45.32 75.81 39.48
CA GLY A 33 44.35 76.46 40.36
C GLY A 33 44.79 77.87 40.79
N VAL A 34 43.85 78.62 41.37
CA VAL A 34 44.08 79.98 41.86
C VAL A 34 44.80 79.92 43.22
N ALA A 35 46.01 80.47 43.29
CA ALA A 35 46.77 80.62 44.54
C ALA A 35 46.24 81.82 45.37
N SER A 36 46.58 81.89 46.66
CA SER A 36 46.20 83.02 47.52
C SER A 36 46.69 84.35 46.94
N GLY A 37 45.77 85.28 46.66
CA GLY A 37 46.04 86.55 45.98
C GLY A 37 44.90 86.97 45.04
N VAL A 38 45.16 87.96 44.17
CA VAL A 38 44.19 88.44 43.18
C VAL A 38 44.23 87.56 41.92
N ALA A 39 43.07 87.06 41.50
CA ALA A 39 42.94 86.24 40.30
C ALA A 39 43.10 87.07 39.00
N ASP A 40 43.65 86.47 37.95
CA ASP A 40 43.81 87.14 36.66
C ASP A 40 42.45 87.36 35.98
N ARG A 41 42.05 88.63 35.84
CA ARG A 41 40.78 89.02 35.22
C ARG A 41 40.62 88.52 33.77
N ARG A 42 41.68 88.54 32.96
CA ARG A 42 41.63 88.13 31.53
C ARG A 42 41.43 86.62 31.41
N LEU A 43 42.02 85.86 32.33
CA LEU A 43 41.85 84.41 32.43
C LEU A 43 40.40 84.05 32.80
N HIS A 44 39.88 84.66 33.85
CA HIS A 44 38.52 84.40 34.33
C HIS A 44 37.47 84.82 33.30
N ASN A 45 37.65 85.97 32.64
CA ASN A 45 36.78 86.41 31.57
C ASN A 45 36.70 85.40 30.43
N LYS A 46 37.83 84.78 30.07
CA LYS A 46 37.85 83.70 29.07
C LYS A 46 37.11 82.46 29.54
N PHE A 47 37.38 82.00 30.75
CA PHE A 47 36.73 80.82 31.32
C PHE A 47 35.19 80.98 31.37
N TYR A 48 34.72 82.08 31.96
CA TYR A 48 33.28 82.36 32.07
C TYR A 48 32.63 82.53 30.70
N ARG A 49 33.32 83.16 29.75
CA ARG A 49 32.84 83.27 28.37
C ARG A 49 32.72 81.89 27.70
N GLN A 50 33.71 81.01 27.82
CA GLN A 50 33.64 79.66 27.26
C GLN A 50 32.48 78.85 27.88
N ALA A 51 32.32 78.90 29.20
CA ALA A 51 31.24 78.19 29.90
C ALA A 51 29.85 78.72 29.46
N SER A 52 29.67 80.03 29.47
CA SER A 52 28.39 80.65 29.10
C SER A 52 28.02 80.49 27.62
N ILE A 53 29.00 80.41 26.70
CA ILE A 53 28.75 80.05 25.29
C ILE A 53 28.17 78.63 25.20
N MET A 54 28.73 77.66 25.93
CA MET A 54 28.20 76.30 25.94
C MET A 54 26.78 76.27 26.49
N VAL A 55 26.54 76.92 27.62
CA VAL A 55 25.21 77.00 28.25
C VAL A 55 24.20 77.66 27.31
N LYS A 56 24.54 78.81 26.71
CA LYS A 56 23.66 79.48 25.73
C LYS A 56 23.39 78.62 24.51
N SER A 57 24.37 77.84 24.05
CA SER A 57 24.18 76.93 22.91
C SER A 57 23.19 75.82 23.24
N LEU A 58 23.24 75.26 24.46
CA LEU A 58 22.24 74.30 24.93
C LEU A 58 20.86 74.96 25.06
N ALA A 59 20.77 76.14 25.65
CA ALA A 59 19.51 76.87 25.79
C ALA A 59 18.87 77.19 24.41
N ASN A 60 19.69 77.59 23.43
CA ASN A 60 19.22 77.80 22.05
C ASN A 60 18.72 76.49 21.41
N PHE A 61 19.33 75.34 21.73
CA PHE A 61 18.82 74.04 21.27
C PHE A 61 17.43 73.76 21.85
N ILE A 62 17.25 73.94 23.16
CA ILE A 62 15.97 73.76 23.86
C ILE A 62 14.89 74.66 23.23
N GLU A 63 15.19 75.94 23.05
CA GLU A 63 14.31 76.92 22.40
C GLU A 63 13.95 76.53 20.96
N ALA A 64 14.94 76.06 20.17
CA ALA A 64 14.72 75.62 18.80
C ALA A 64 13.81 74.38 18.70
N GLN A 65 13.72 73.57 19.76
CA GLN A 65 12.77 72.45 19.85
C GLN A 65 11.42 72.86 20.46
N GLY A 66 11.16 74.16 20.64
CA GLY A 66 9.88 74.68 21.10
C GLY A 66 9.69 74.72 22.62
N GLN A 67 10.77 74.57 23.40
CA GLN A 67 10.72 74.52 24.87
C GLN A 67 11.36 75.75 25.51
N ASP A 68 10.92 76.12 26.71
CA ASP A 68 11.49 77.27 27.44
C ASP A 68 12.84 76.88 28.09
N ALA A 69 13.83 77.76 27.96
CA ALA A 69 15.15 77.64 28.55
C ALA A 69 15.43 78.81 29.50
N THR A 70 14.91 78.72 30.73
CA THR A 70 15.11 79.74 31.78
C THR A 70 15.95 79.22 32.94
N ASP A 71 16.60 80.11 33.67
CA ASP A 71 17.40 79.82 34.88
C ASP A 71 16.61 79.96 36.20
N GLU A 72 15.28 80.02 36.12
CA GLU A 72 14.39 80.24 37.28
C GLU A 72 14.21 78.98 38.14
N ASP A 73 14.10 77.80 37.50
CA ASP A 73 13.93 76.51 38.18
C ASP A 73 14.71 75.40 37.46
N GLU A 74 15.62 74.73 38.16
CA GLU A 74 16.44 73.63 37.64
C GLU A 74 15.59 72.45 37.16
N SER A 75 14.52 72.11 37.87
CA SER A 75 13.64 70.99 37.51
C SER A 75 12.91 71.27 36.21
N VAL A 76 12.42 72.50 36.04
CA VAL A 76 11.73 72.93 34.81
C VAL A 76 12.70 72.94 33.65
N LEU A 77 13.91 73.46 33.84
CA LEU A 77 14.95 73.45 32.80
C LEU A 77 15.33 72.02 32.39
N LEU A 78 15.42 71.09 33.33
CA LEU A 78 15.71 69.68 33.07
C LEU A 78 14.57 69.02 32.27
N ASP A 79 13.31 69.32 32.60
CA ASP A 79 12.15 68.83 31.85
C ASP A 79 12.12 69.40 30.42
N SER A 80 12.37 70.71 30.27
CA SER A 80 12.51 71.35 28.95
C SER A 80 13.61 70.72 28.11
N LEU A 81 14.76 70.39 28.70
CA LEU A 81 15.83 69.70 27.99
C LEU A 81 15.43 68.30 27.53
N GLN A 82 14.76 67.51 28.38
CA GLN A 82 14.26 66.18 28.02
C GLN A 82 13.19 66.26 26.92
N ASN A 83 12.29 67.23 27.00
CA ASN A 83 11.26 67.47 26.00
C ASN A 83 11.87 67.91 24.67
N ALA A 84 12.90 68.75 24.70
CA ALA A 84 13.62 69.15 23.50
C ALA A 84 14.26 67.95 22.80
N PHE A 85 14.93 67.05 23.53
CA PHE A 85 15.45 65.81 22.94
C PHE A 85 14.36 64.92 22.37
N SER A 86 13.24 64.78 23.08
CA SER A 86 12.10 63.99 22.62
C SER A 86 11.48 64.56 21.34
N ALA A 87 11.32 65.88 21.26
CA ALA A 87 10.83 66.58 20.08
C ALA A 87 11.80 66.44 18.89
N PHE A 88 13.10 66.60 19.13
CA PHE A 88 14.13 66.44 18.09
C PHE A 88 14.10 65.02 17.51
N ILE A 89 14.06 64.00 18.37
CA ILE A 89 13.98 62.59 17.96
C ILE A 89 12.65 62.32 17.23
N GLY A 90 11.53 62.84 17.75
CA GLY A 90 10.22 62.73 17.12
C GLY A 90 10.22 63.27 15.69
N THR A 91 10.79 64.46 15.48
CA THR A 91 10.91 65.08 14.15
C THR A 91 11.76 64.23 13.20
N LEU A 92 12.85 63.62 13.69
CA LEU A 92 13.68 62.72 12.89
C LEU A 92 12.93 61.45 12.48
N LEU A 93 12.14 60.88 13.40
CA LEU A 93 11.30 59.71 13.14
C LEU A 93 10.18 60.03 12.14
N GLU A 94 9.48 61.15 12.31
CA GLU A 94 8.44 61.60 11.39
C GLU A 94 8.99 61.84 9.97
N SER A 95 10.19 62.41 9.87
CA SER A 95 10.90 62.59 8.59
C SER A 95 11.22 61.25 7.94
N HIS A 96 11.72 60.27 8.71
CA HIS A 96 11.99 58.93 8.22
C HIS A 96 10.70 58.21 7.77
N ASP A 97 9.63 58.29 8.56
CA ASP A 97 8.36 57.59 8.28
C ASP A 97 7.60 58.23 7.11
N GLY A 98 7.75 59.54 6.91
CA GLY A 98 7.24 60.27 5.75
C GLY A 98 8.09 60.13 4.49
N ASP A 99 9.37 59.75 4.62
CA ASP A 99 10.24 59.54 3.46
C ASP A 99 9.88 58.23 2.75
N ALA A 100 9.28 58.38 1.57
CA ALA A 100 8.99 57.27 0.68
C ALA A 100 10.24 56.40 0.42
N ASN A 101 11.46 56.94 0.51
CA ASN A 101 12.71 56.23 0.25
C ASN A 101 13.45 55.67 1.48
N ALA A 102 12.94 55.87 2.69
CA ALA A 102 13.57 55.36 3.92
C ALA A 102 13.92 53.86 3.82
N HIS A 103 13.04 53.06 3.21
CA HIS A 103 13.22 51.62 3.01
C HIS A 103 13.45 51.21 1.55
N ALA A 104 14.02 52.08 0.71
CA ALA A 104 14.23 51.81 -0.72
C ALA A 104 15.06 50.54 -0.98
N LYS A 105 16.13 50.33 -0.22
CA LYS A 105 16.99 49.13 -0.36
C LYS A 105 16.23 47.83 -0.06
N ILE A 106 15.41 47.83 1.00
CA ILE A 106 14.61 46.66 1.38
C ILE A 106 13.56 46.36 0.30
N ARG A 107 12.86 47.38 -0.21
CA ARG A 107 11.90 47.21 -1.31
C ARG A 107 12.56 46.68 -2.57
N GLN A 108 13.79 47.13 -2.88
CA GLN A 108 14.55 46.63 -4.02
C GLN A 108 14.92 45.16 -3.86
N LEU A 109 15.39 44.75 -2.67
CA LEU A 109 15.69 43.34 -2.39
C LEU A 109 14.45 42.45 -2.56
N ILE A 110 13.30 42.88 -2.02
CA ILE A 110 12.03 42.17 -2.18
C ILE A 110 11.63 42.10 -3.65
N SER A 111 11.72 43.22 -4.38
CA SER A 111 11.35 43.28 -5.80
C SER A 111 12.21 42.33 -6.64
N ASN A 112 13.52 42.27 -6.38
CA ASN A 112 14.44 41.36 -7.05
C ASN A 112 14.10 39.89 -6.74
N ALA A 113 13.83 39.56 -5.47
CA ALA A 113 13.45 38.22 -5.06
C ALA A 113 12.12 37.78 -5.70
N VAL A 114 11.09 38.63 -5.66
CA VAL A 114 9.78 38.37 -6.28
C VAL A 114 9.91 38.23 -7.79
N SER A 115 10.68 39.10 -8.44
CA SER A 115 10.92 39.02 -9.89
C SER A 115 11.63 37.73 -10.28
N SER A 116 12.60 37.27 -9.49
CA SER A 116 13.32 36.02 -9.72
C SER A 116 12.40 34.81 -9.56
N ALA A 117 11.59 34.78 -8.50
CA ALA A 117 10.61 33.71 -8.27
C ALA A 117 9.54 33.67 -9.37
N SER A 118 8.99 34.83 -9.74
CA SER A 118 8.02 34.97 -10.82
C SER A 118 8.60 34.50 -12.15
N SER A 119 9.85 34.88 -12.47
CA SER A 119 10.55 34.42 -13.67
C SER A 119 10.77 32.91 -13.67
N GLY A 120 11.13 32.32 -12.52
CA GLY A 120 11.28 30.88 -12.35
C GLY A 120 9.96 30.13 -12.57
N LEU A 121 8.87 30.61 -11.97
CA LEU A 121 7.53 30.04 -12.15
C LEU A 121 7.03 30.16 -13.59
N ASN A 122 7.22 31.32 -14.22
CA ASN A 122 6.84 31.51 -15.62
C ASN A 122 7.64 30.58 -16.53
N SER A 123 8.95 30.50 -16.34
CA SER A 123 9.83 29.59 -17.09
C SER A 123 9.40 28.13 -16.92
N HIS A 124 9.02 27.74 -15.71
CA HIS A 124 8.50 26.41 -15.44
C HIS A 124 7.16 26.15 -16.15
N ASN A 125 6.22 27.11 -16.09
CA ASN A 125 4.88 26.98 -16.68
C ASN A 125 4.87 26.99 -18.21
N VAL A 126 5.82 27.67 -18.85
CA VAL A 126 5.96 27.67 -20.32
C VAL A 126 6.91 26.59 -20.83
N SER A 127 7.65 25.93 -19.94
CA SER A 127 8.59 24.88 -20.34
C SER A 127 7.83 23.62 -20.74
N SER A 128 8.05 23.20 -21.98
CA SER A 128 7.56 21.92 -22.51
C SER A 128 8.21 20.70 -21.83
N SER A 129 9.24 20.92 -21.00
CA SER A 129 10.07 19.86 -20.39
C SER A 129 10.31 20.03 -18.90
N ALA A 130 9.55 20.91 -18.20
CA ALA A 130 9.72 21.17 -16.77
C ALA A 130 9.69 19.89 -15.90
N HIS A 131 8.94 18.87 -16.34
CA HIS A 131 8.77 17.60 -15.64
C HIS A 131 9.42 16.41 -16.37
N SER A 132 10.23 16.66 -17.40
CA SER A 132 10.80 15.62 -18.27
C SER A 132 11.60 14.55 -17.50
N ALA A 133 12.42 14.93 -16.52
CA ALA A 133 13.16 14.01 -15.66
C ALA A 133 12.24 13.08 -14.85
N LYS A 134 11.12 13.61 -14.33
CA LYS A 134 10.12 12.80 -13.62
C LYS A 134 9.36 11.88 -14.57
N PHE A 135 9.02 12.32 -15.77
CA PHE A 135 8.40 11.44 -16.76
C PHE A 135 9.30 10.29 -17.20
N ALA A 136 10.62 10.50 -17.26
CA ALA A 136 11.58 9.44 -17.57
C ALA A 136 11.63 8.31 -16.52
N GLU A 137 11.29 8.60 -15.25
CA GLU A 137 11.20 7.56 -14.20
C GLU A 137 10.01 6.59 -14.45
N TYR A 138 8.92 7.07 -15.04
CA TYR A 138 7.67 6.31 -15.24
C TYR A 138 7.48 5.77 -16.67
N LEU A 139 8.13 6.38 -17.67
CA LEU A 139 8.16 5.91 -19.06
C LEU A 139 9.58 5.47 -19.46
N LYS A 140 10.16 4.53 -18.72
CA LYS A 140 11.49 3.98 -19.03
C LYS A 140 11.46 3.25 -20.38
N LEU A 141 11.95 3.89 -21.44
CA LEU A 141 12.30 3.17 -22.66
C LEU A 141 13.58 2.36 -22.38
N SER A 142 13.54 1.07 -22.66
CA SER A 142 14.69 0.15 -22.52
C SER A 142 15.85 0.49 -23.46
N THR A 143 15.62 1.34 -24.48
CA THR A 143 16.63 1.89 -25.39
C THR A 143 16.14 3.27 -25.81
N GLY A 144 16.93 4.33 -25.59
CA GLY A 144 16.47 5.72 -25.68
C GLY A 144 15.68 6.08 -26.94
N GLY A 145 14.67 6.95 -26.79
CA GLY A 145 13.80 7.45 -27.86
C GLY A 145 12.75 8.45 -27.35
N THR A 146 12.10 9.18 -28.25
CA THR A 146 11.03 10.14 -27.93
C THR A 146 9.66 9.45 -28.02
N VAL A 147 8.85 9.51 -26.97
CA VAL A 147 7.44 9.07 -27.03
C VAL A 147 6.65 10.16 -27.77
N ALA A 148 6.31 9.93 -29.05
CA ALA A 148 5.52 10.85 -29.86
C ALA A 148 4.04 10.42 -29.91
N GLY A 149 3.12 11.38 -29.77
CA GLY A 149 1.67 11.16 -29.78
C GLY A 149 0.99 11.33 -28.41
N PRO A 150 -0.36 11.40 -28.34
CA PRO A 150 -1.08 11.52 -27.07
C PRO A 150 -0.86 10.27 -26.21
N THR A 151 -0.13 10.42 -25.10
CA THR A 151 0.00 9.39 -24.06
C THR A 151 -1.31 9.33 -23.29
N THR A 152 -2.27 8.55 -23.77
CA THR A 152 -3.46 8.20 -22.99
C THR A 152 -3.06 7.11 -22.01
N PHE A 153 -3.01 7.42 -20.71
CA PHE A 153 -3.16 6.38 -19.70
C PHE A 153 -4.54 5.79 -19.92
N LYS A 154 -4.57 4.58 -20.44
CA LYS A 154 -5.82 3.97 -20.84
C LYS A 154 -6.62 3.74 -19.54
N SER A 155 -7.80 4.37 -19.41
CA SER A 155 -8.72 4.21 -18.27
C SER A 155 -9.18 2.76 -18.07
N SER A 156 -8.85 1.91 -19.04
CA SER A 156 -8.87 0.46 -19.04
C SER A 156 -7.63 -0.01 -19.79
N VAL A 157 -7.01 -1.14 -19.46
CA VAL A 157 -5.94 -1.72 -20.29
C VAL A 157 -6.48 -1.95 -21.71
N THR A 158 -6.29 -1.02 -22.64
CA THR A 158 -6.59 -1.26 -24.06
C THR A 158 -5.48 -2.18 -24.55
N MET A 159 -5.78 -3.47 -24.63
CA MET A 159 -5.00 -4.42 -25.40
C MET A 159 -5.00 -3.90 -26.85
N GLN A 160 -3.90 -3.30 -27.31
CA GLN A 160 -3.89 -2.72 -28.64
C GLN A 160 -3.93 -3.84 -29.66
N ALA A 161 -5.10 -3.89 -30.31
CA ALA A 161 -5.37 -4.36 -31.64
C ALA A 161 -5.15 -5.85 -31.92
N ALA A 162 -6.28 -6.51 -32.18
CA ALA A 162 -6.43 -7.69 -33.02
C ALA A 162 -5.65 -8.93 -32.59
N SER A 163 -6.36 -10.05 -32.51
CA SER A 163 -5.75 -11.37 -32.60
C SER A 163 -5.09 -11.56 -33.97
N THR A 164 -4.00 -10.87 -34.28
CA THR A 164 -3.05 -11.31 -35.32
C THR A 164 -2.10 -12.35 -34.77
N ILE A 165 -2.02 -12.49 -33.43
CA ILE A 165 -1.54 -13.72 -32.82
C ILE A 165 -2.53 -14.81 -33.30
N PRO A 166 -2.04 -15.85 -34.01
CA PRO A 166 -2.87 -16.97 -34.41
C PRO A 166 -3.68 -17.41 -33.20
N THR A 167 -4.98 -17.72 -33.38
CA THR A 167 -5.75 -18.40 -32.33
C THR A 167 -4.88 -19.53 -31.83
N GLN A 168 -4.38 -19.39 -30.60
CA GLN A 168 -3.38 -20.31 -30.10
C GLN A 168 -3.98 -21.72 -30.14
N PRO A 169 -3.20 -22.74 -30.52
CA PRO A 169 -3.72 -24.09 -30.45
C PRO A 169 -4.15 -24.38 -29.01
N THR A 170 -5.15 -25.23 -28.82
CA THR A 170 -5.66 -25.61 -27.49
C THR A 170 -4.59 -26.23 -26.57
N SER A 171 -3.41 -26.55 -27.10
CA SER A 171 -2.21 -27.02 -26.39
C SER A 171 -1.31 -25.91 -25.84
N SER A 172 -1.60 -24.64 -26.08
CA SER A 172 -0.76 -23.51 -25.67
C SER A 172 -0.85 -23.24 -24.16
N ASN A 173 0.29 -23.06 -23.49
CA ASN A 173 0.42 -22.74 -22.06
C ASN A 173 0.97 -21.32 -21.80
N ASN A 174 0.84 -20.44 -22.80
CA ASN A 174 1.35 -19.08 -22.74
C ASN A 174 0.61 -18.26 -21.66
N THR A 175 1.32 -17.33 -21.00
CA THR A 175 0.77 -16.37 -20.03
C THR A 175 0.01 -15.21 -20.67
N ASN A 176 -0.07 -15.20 -22.00
CA ASN A 176 -0.88 -14.24 -22.75
C ASN A 176 -2.37 -14.36 -22.41
N ILE A 177 -3.04 -13.20 -22.33
CA ILE A 177 -4.49 -13.13 -22.11
C ILE A 177 -5.21 -13.83 -23.28
N ALA A 178 -6.03 -14.83 -22.96
CA ALA A 178 -6.80 -15.60 -23.93
C ALA A 178 -7.84 -14.72 -24.67
N ASN A 179 -7.91 -14.86 -26.00
CA ASN A 179 -8.99 -14.25 -26.78
C ASN A 179 -10.28 -15.09 -26.67
N THR A 180 -11.44 -14.51 -26.99
CA THR A 180 -12.74 -15.21 -26.88
C THR A 180 -12.86 -16.42 -27.83
N ALA A 181 -12.14 -16.43 -28.96
CA ALA A 181 -12.10 -17.55 -29.89
C ALA A 181 -11.33 -18.77 -29.31
N PHE A 182 -10.21 -18.52 -28.63
CA PHE A 182 -9.44 -19.52 -27.90
C PHE A 182 -10.27 -20.11 -26.76
N VAL A 183 -10.91 -19.26 -25.96
CA VAL A 183 -11.77 -19.73 -24.86
C VAL A 183 -12.90 -20.61 -25.40
N LYS A 184 -13.56 -20.19 -26.49
CA LYS A 184 -14.59 -20.99 -27.16
C LYS A 184 -14.04 -22.32 -27.69
N ALA A 185 -12.88 -22.31 -28.34
CA ALA A 185 -12.27 -23.51 -28.92
C ALA A 185 -11.79 -24.50 -27.85
N ALA A 186 -11.15 -24.01 -26.78
CA ALA A 186 -10.70 -24.82 -25.65
C ALA A 186 -11.89 -25.46 -24.91
N LEU A 187 -12.94 -24.67 -24.66
CA LEU A 187 -14.17 -25.18 -24.05
C LEU A 187 -14.86 -26.20 -24.96
N LEU A 188 -14.93 -25.94 -26.27
CA LEU A 188 -15.51 -26.89 -27.22
C LEU A 188 -14.69 -28.18 -27.28
N ALA A 189 -13.35 -28.10 -27.28
CA ALA A 189 -12.48 -29.28 -27.25
C ALA A 189 -12.68 -30.12 -25.99
N PHE A 190 -12.80 -29.48 -24.83
CA PHE A 190 -13.13 -30.16 -23.57
C PHE A 190 -14.50 -30.85 -23.64
N LEU A 191 -15.51 -30.13 -24.13
CA LEU A 191 -16.89 -30.65 -24.22
C LEU A 191 -17.09 -31.70 -25.33
N THR A 192 -16.16 -31.81 -26.28
CA THR A 192 -16.24 -32.77 -27.41
C THR A 192 -15.21 -33.89 -27.31
N ASP A 193 -14.39 -33.92 -26.26
CA ASP A 193 -13.46 -35.01 -26.01
C ASP A 193 -14.24 -36.32 -25.78
N ARG A 194 -14.19 -37.17 -26.80
CA ARG A 194 -14.87 -38.47 -26.85
C ARG A 194 -14.43 -39.39 -25.71
N ASN A 195 -13.18 -39.28 -25.25
CA ASN A 195 -12.67 -40.13 -24.18
C ASN A 195 -13.25 -39.69 -22.83
N PHE A 196 -13.31 -38.39 -22.57
CA PHE A 196 -13.94 -37.84 -21.37
C PHE A 196 -15.43 -38.18 -21.32
N ILE A 197 -16.17 -37.92 -22.41
CA ILE A 197 -17.61 -38.21 -22.48
C ILE A 197 -17.87 -39.71 -22.32
N LYS A 198 -17.08 -40.58 -22.97
CA LYS A 198 -17.20 -42.04 -22.81
C LYS A 198 -16.95 -42.48 -21.37
N ALA A 199 -15.89 -41.99 -20.73
CA ALA A 199 -15.59 -42.33 -19.34
C ALA A 199 -16.72 -41.90 -18.38
N VAL A 200 -17.30 -40.72 -18.59
CA VAL A 200 -18.46 -40.25 -17.81
C VAL A 200 -19.68 -41.14 -18.04
N MET A 201 -20.00 -41.48 -19.29
CA MET A 201 -21.14 -42.37 -19.60
C MET A 201 -20.95 -43.79 -19.06
N ASP A 202 -19.74 -44.34 -19.15
CA ASP A 202 -19.41 -45.66 -18.61
C ASP A 202 -19.53 -45.67 -17.08
N ALA A 203 -19.03 -44.61 -16.41
CA ALA A 203 -19.17 -44.45 -14.96
C ALA A 203 -20.64 -44.34 -14.56
N ILE A 204 -21.45 -43.53 -15.25
CA ILE A 204 -22.89 -43.43 -15.00
C ILE A 204 -23.59 -44.77 -15.25
N GLY A 205 -23.28 -45.46 -16.34
CA GLY A 205 -23.84 -46.78 -16.63
C GLY A 205 -23.51 -47.79 -15.55
N SER A 206 -22.25 -47.84 -15.11
CA SER A 206 -21.78 -48.71 -14.03
C SER A 206 -22.46 -48.40 -12.69
N GLU A 207 -22.47 -47.13 -12.26
CA GLU A 207 -23.11 -46.69 -11.03
C GLU A 207 -24.63 -46.94 -11.06
N THR A 208 -25.28 -46.68 -12.20
CA THR A 208 -26.72 -46.93 -12.36
C THR A 208 -27.03 -48.43 -12.27
N LEU A 209 -26.30 -49.29 -12.98
CA LEU A 209 -26.54 -50.73 -12.93
C LEU A 209 -26.27 -51.32 -11.53
N SER A 210 -25.23 -50.84 -10.86
CA SER A 210 -24.93 -51.18 -9.46
C SER A 210 -26.05 -50.75 -8.50
N GLN A 211 -26.58 -49.52 -8.65
CA GLN A 211 -27.72 -49.02 -7.88
C GLN A 211 -28.96 -49.92 -8.03
N TYR A 212 -29.19 -50.47 -9.23
CA TYR A 212 -30.28 -51.40 -9.49
C TYR A 212 -29.96 -52.87 -9.14
N GLY A 213 -28.80 -53.14 -8.53
CA GLY A 213 -28.42 -54.42 -7.95
C GLY A 213 -27.65 -55.37 -8.88
N VAL A 214 -27.17 -54.88 -10.03
CA VAL A 214 -26.26 -55.63 -10.89
C VAL A 214 -24.88 -55.63 -10.26
N LYS A 215 -24.38 -56.80 -9.84
CA LYS A 215 -23.08 -56.96 -9.17
C LYS A 215 -22.55 -58.37 -9.39
N TYR A 216 -21.25 -58.54 -9.28
CA TYR A 216 -20.60 -59.85 -9.30
C TYR A 216 -19.50 -59.92 -8.24
N ASN A 217 -19.13 -61.14 -7.85
CA ASN A 217 -17.96 -61.41 -7.02
C ASN A 217 -17.33 -62.72 -7.49
N PHE A 218 -16.08 -62.63 -7.95
CA PHE A 218 -15.24 -63.76 -8.37
C PHE A 218 -13.96 -63.89 -7.54
N ASP A 219 -13.83 -63.14 -6.44
CA ASP A 219 -12.59 -63.05 -5.65
C ASP A 219 -12.20 -64.41 -5.04
N ASN A 220 -13.20 -65.27 -4.80
CA ASN A 220 -13.00 -66.64 -4.35
C ASN A 220 -13.24 -67.63 -5.50
N PRO A 221 -12.21 -68.33 -6.01
CA PRO A 221 -12.37 -69.31 -7.09
C PRO A 221 -13.24 -70.51 -6.68
N ASN A 222 -13.40 -70.76 -5.37
CA ASN A 222 -14.21 -71.86 -4.85
C ASN A 222 -15.69 -71.50 -4.61
N ALA A 223 -16.05 -70.20 -4.67
CA ALA A 223 -17.41 -69.72 -4.50
C ALA A 223 -17.58 -68.32 -5.10
N TRP A 224 -18.39 -68.19 -6.16
CA TRP A 224 -18.62 -66.94 -6.90
C TRP A 224 -20.11 -66.65 -7.09
N SER A 225 -20.43 -65.39 -7.39
CA SER A 225 -21.81 -64.97 -7.67
C SER A 225 -21.93 -63.84 -8.66
N ILE A 226 -23.06 -63.81 -9.36
CA ILE A 226 -23.53 -62.75 -10.25
C ILE A 226 -24.98 -62.48 -9.87
N SER A 227 -25.30 -61.24 -9.54
CA SER A 227 -26.65 -60.72 -9.38
C SER A 227 -26.91 -59.77 -10.53
N LEU A 228 -27.99 -59.97 -11.27
CA LEU A 228 -28.43 -59.07 -12.34
C LEU A 228 -29.44 -58.02 -11.81
N GLY A 229 -29.68 -57.97 -10.50
CA GLY A 229 -30.48 -56.90 -9.90
C GLY A 229 -31.93 -56.83 -10.38
N ARG A 230 -32.65 -55.79 -9.98
CA ARG A 230 -34.11 -55.67 -10.19
C ARG A 230 -34.49 -55.46 -11.66
N LEU A 231 -33.63 -54.82 -12.44
CA LEU A 231 -33.89 -54.53 -13.86
C LEU A 231 -34.03 -55.82 -14.69
N PHE A 232 -33.28 -56.86 -14.32
CA PHE A 232 -33.32 -58.18 -14.95
C PHE A 232 -34.13 -59.19 -14.12
N GLY A 233 -35.17 -58.70 -13.42
CA GLY A 233 -36.11 -59.53 -12.68
C GLY A 233 -35.54 -60.19 -11.43
N GLY A 234 -34.39 -59.75 -10.92
CA GLY A 234 -33.76 -60.32 -9.73
C GLY A 234 -32.99 -61.62 -10.01
N LEU A 235 -32.61 -61.90 -11.26
CA LEU A 235 -31.87 -63.11 -11.62
C LEU A 235 -30.49 -63.15 -10.93
N ILE A 236 -30.20 -64.28 -10.29
CA ILE A 236 -28.95 -64.55 -9.58
C ILE A 236 -28.36 -65.88 -10.11
N LEU A 237 -27.06 -65.86 -10.39
CA LEU A 237 -26.26 -67.03 -10.71
C LEU A 237 -25.16 -67.16 -9.66
N GLN A 238 -24.99 -68.33 -9.10
CA GLN A 238 -23.95 -68.61 -8.12
C GLN A 238 -23.31 -69.94 -8.44
N GLY A 239 -22.07 -70.14 -8.02
CA GLY A 239 -21.41 -71.42 -8.21
C GLY A 239 -20.11 -71.53 -7.46
N GLY A 240 -19.49 -72.68 -7.56
CA GLY A 240 -18.26 -72.99 -6.85
C GLY A 240 -17.88 -74.44 -6.98
N VAL A 241 -16.99 -74.89 -6.10
CA VAL A 241 -16.55 -76.29 -6.03
C VAL A 241 -17.11 -76.97 -4.80
N TYR A 242 -17.20 -78.29 -4.84
CA TYR A 242 -17.54 -79.10 -3.68
C TYR A 242 -16.63 -80.34 -3.59
N ASN A 243 -16.49 -80.86 -2.38
CA ASN A 243 -15.80 -82.12 -2.11
C ASN A 243 -16.67 -82.96 -1.17
N LEU A 244 -16.92 -84.21 -1.57
CA LEU A 244 -17.65 -85.20 -0.81
C LEU A 244 -16.73 -86.37 -0.47
N ALA A 245 -16.66 -86.70 0.82
CA ALA A 245 -15.83 -87.78 1.34
C ALA A 245 -16.15 -89.15 0.71
N ALA A 246 -15.16 -90.05 0.76
CA ALA A 246 -15.26 -91.43 0.26
C ALA A 246 -16.08 -92.34 1.20
N ALA A 247 -17.36 -92.01 1.42
CA ALA A 247 -18.32 -92.86 2.12
C ALA A 247 -19.71 -92.78 1.45
N ALA A 248 -20.46 -93.89 1.46
CA ALA A 248 -21.86 -93.91 1.05
C ALA A 248 -22.68 -92.86 1.83
N THR A 249 -23.70 -92.31 1.19
CA THR A 249 -24.62 -91.29 1.75
C THR A 249 -23.99 -90.01 2.29
N SER A 250 -22.69 -89.77 2.07
CA SER A 250 -22.04 -88.51 2.47
C SER A 250 -22.72 -87.32 1.81
N GLN A 251 -22.78 -86.22 2.56
CA GLN A 251 -23.35 -84.95 2.11
C GLN A 251 -22.45 -83.79 2.49
N VAL A 252 -22.51 -82.72 1.70
CA VAL A 252 -21.85 -81.45 2.00
C VAL A 252 -22.89 -80.35 1.86
N SER A 253 -22.94 -79.47 2.87
CA SER A 253 -23.74 -78.25 2.81
C SER A 253 -22.85 -77.13 2.31
N ILE A 254 -23.19 -76.59 1.16
CA ILE A 254 -22.49 -75.44 0.59
C ILE A 254 -23.24 -74.18 0.97
N THR A 255 -22.52 -73.20 1.52
CA THR A 255 -23.04 -71.85 1.78
C THR A 255 -23.04 -71.05 0.48
N LEU A 256 -24.19 -70.47 0.13
CA LEU A 256 -24.34 -69.62 -1.04
C LEU A 256 -23.66 -68.25 -0.80
N PRO A 257 -22.88 -67.73 -1.76
CA PRO A 257 -22.29 -66.38 -1.68
C PRO A 257 -23.31 -65.25 -1.48
N ILE A 258 -24.52 -65.40 -2.02
CA ILE A 258 -25.66 -64.47 -1.90
C ILE A 258 -26.89 -65.25 -1.45
N THR A 259 -27.59 -64.72 -0.45
CA THR A 259 -28.87 -65.28 0.02
C THR A 259 -29.95 -65.10 -1.04
N ILE A 260 -30.77 -66.12 -1.25
CA ILE A 260 -31.83 -66.18 -2.24
C ILE A 260 -33.21 -66.19 -1.55
N ASP A 261 -34.26 -65.74 -2.23
CA ASP A 261 -35.63 -65.82 -1.72
C ASP A 261 -36.12 -67.30 -1.67
N SER A 262 -36.84 -67.67 -0.61
CA SER A 262 -37.39 -69.02 -0.42
C SER A 262 -38.48 -69.38 -1.42
N GLN A 263 -39.21 -68.39 -1.92
CA GLN A 263 -40.47 -68.57 -2.67
C GLN A 263 -40.30 -68.59 -4.19
N LYS A 264 -39.07 -68.51 -4.70
CA LYS A 264 -38.78 -68.33 -6.13
C LYS A 264 -38.15 -69.57 -6.75
N LEU A 265 -38.12 -69.61 -8.08
CA LEU A 265 -37.53 -70.70 -8.86
C LEU A 265 -36.04 -70.88 -8.51
N LYS A 266 -35.65 -72.14 -8.22
CA LYS A 266 -34.28 -72.54 -7.90
C LYS A 266 -33.88 -73.73 -8.77
N LEU A 267 -32.88 -73.54 -9.61
CA LEU A 267 -32.37 -74.57 -10.52
C LEU A 267 -30.94 -74.91 -10.13
N PRO A 268 -30.73 -75.99 -9.36
CA PRO A 268 -29.39 -76.47 -9.05
C PRO A 268 -28.77 -77.14 -10.26
N ILE A 269 -27.48 -76.89 -10.48
CA ILE A 269 -26.67 -77.51 -11.53
C ILE A 269 -25.50 -78.18 -10.83
N ILE A 270 -25.31 -79.48 -11.02
CA ILE A 270 -24.20 -80.23 -10.43
C ILE A 270 -23.41 -80.89 -11.55
N ASN A 271 -22.10 -80.68 -11.55
CA ASN A 271 -21.17 -81.36 -12.44
C ASN A 271 -20.12 -82.11 -11.62
N VAL A 272 -19.89 -83.38 -11.96
CA VAL A 272 -18.97 -84.26 -11.23
C VAL A 272 -17.71 -84.47 -12.06
N ASP A 273 -16.53 -84.18 -11.51
CA ASP A 273 -15.28 -84.25 -12.28
C ASP A 273 -14.77 -85.70 -12.48
N ASN A 274 -15.16 -86.62 -11.58
CA ASN A 274 -14.74 -88.02 -11.60
C ASN A 274 -15.99 -88.91 -11.74
N ALA A 275 -16.18 -89.47 -12.93
CA ALA A 275 -17.43 -90.06 -13.42
C ALA A 275 -18.05 -91.17 -12.55
N ALA A 276 -19.30 -90.96 -12.19
CA ALA A 276 -20.40 -91.93 -12.24
C ALA A 276 -21.68 -91.07 -12.28
N ASP A 277 -21.97 -90.51 -13.45
CA ASP A 277 -23.21 -89.77 -13.68
C ASP A 277 -24.37 -90.66 -13.24
N ASN A 278 -25.31 -90.09 -12.47
CA ASN A 278 -26.45 -90.74 -11.78
C ASN A 278 -26.26 -91.12 -10.29
N MET A 279 -25.13 -90.82 -9.64
CA MET A 279 -24.95 -91.10 -8.20
C MET A 279 -24.84 -89.86 -7.30
N ILE A 280 -24.91 -88.65 -7.85
CA ILE A 280 -24.90 -87.39 -7.09
C ILE A 280 -26.19 -86.63 -7.34
N GLY A 281 -26.77 -86.05 -6.30
CA GLY A 281 -27.95 -85.19 -6.42
C GLY A 281 -27.97 -84.11 -5.35
N THR A 282 -28.99 -83.26 -5.41
CA THR A 282 -29.26 -82.25 -4.39
C THR A 282 -30.42 -82.72 -3.50
N SER A 283 -30.44 -82.30 -2.24
CA SER A 283 -31.55 -82.61 -1.32
C SER A 283 -32.29 -81.35 -0.91
N THR A 284 -31.70 -80.57 0.00
CA THR A 284 -32.33 -79.38 0.57
C THR A 284 -31.65 -78.15 0.01
N ILE A 285 -32.45 -77.25 -0.59
CA ILE A 285 -32.02 -75.92 -1.01
C ILE A 285 -32.72 -74.90 -0.12
N THR A 286 -31.97 -74.27 0.77
CA THR A 286 -32.46 -73.21 1.65
C THR A 286 -32.26 -71.84 0.99
N ASN A 287 -32.41 -70.77 1.76
CA ASN A 287 -32.14 -69.41 1.29
C ASN A 287 -30.63 -69.11 1.24
N SER A 288 -29.83 -69.86 1.97
CA SER A 288 -28.39 -69.59 2.13
C SER A 288 -27.52 -70.81 1.91
N SER A 289 -28.10 -71.98 1.61
CA SER A 289 -27.33 -73.19 1.37
C SER A 289 -27.96 -74.14 0.36
N ILE A 290 -27.09 -74.94 -0.26
CA ILE A 290 -27.46 -76.10 -1.06
C ILE A 290 -26.76 -77.34 -0.49
N VAL A 291 -27.54 -78.39 -0.25
CA VAL A 291 -26.98 -79.68 0.20
C VAL A 291 -26.82 -80.59 -1.02
N ILE A 292 -25.57 -81.00 -1.25
CA ILE A 292 -25.19 -81.97 -2.27
C ILE A 292 -24.96 -83.30 -1.56
N LYS A 293 -25.58 -84.37 -2.06
CA LYS A 293 -25.52 -85.70 -1.44
C LYS A 293 -25.13 -86.77 -2.45
N LYS A 294 -24.46 -87.80 -1.92
CA LYS A 294 -24.17 -89.03 -2.64
C LYS A 294 -25.34 -90.01 -2.56
N GLY A 295 -25.48 -90.81 -3.61
CA GLY A 295 -26.37 -91.96 -3.64
C GLY A 295 -25.90 -93.06 -2.71
N VAL A 296 -26.82 -93.95 -2.35
CA VAL A 296 -26.59 -95.05 -1.40
C VAL A 296 -25.50 -96.05 -1.82
N ASN A 297 -25.16 -96.09 -3.12
CA ASN A 297 -24.22 -97.05 -3.69
C ASN A 297 -22.85 -96.43 -4.05
N ASP A 298 -22.62 -95.14 -3.78
CA ASP A 298 -21.37 -94.46 -4.16
C ASP A 298 -20.42 -94.31 -2.97
N ASN A 299 -19.30 -95.05 -2.98
CA ASN A 299 -18.28 -94.99 -1.93
C ASN A 299 -17.00 -94.24 -2.35
N ALA A 300 -16.92 -93.72 -3.57
CA ALA A 300 -15.72 -93.01 -4.04
C ALA A 300 -15.64 -91.57 -3.52
N LEU A 301 -14.43 -90.99 -3.45
CA LEU A 301 -14.28 -89.54 -3.28
C LEU A 301 -14.89 -88.84 -4.51
N ARG A 302 -15.72 -87.82 -4.30
CA ARG A 302 -16.33 -87.05 -5.39
C ARG A 302 -16.03 -85.58 -5.23
N THR A 303 -15.36 -85.02 -6.22
CA THR A 303 -15.16 -83.58 -6.37
C THR A 303 -15.91 -83.11 -7.61
N GLY A 304 -16.28 -81.83 -7.61
CA GLY A 304 -16.99 -81.28 -8.74
C GLY A 304 -17.32 -79.81 -8.56
N ARG A 305 -18.14 -79.32 -9.48
CA ARG A 305 -18.64 -77.95 -9.50
C ARG A 305 -20.13 -77.94 -9.24
N TRP A 306 -20.56 -76.97 -8.46
CA TRP A 306 -21.97 -76.68 -8.27
C TRP A 306 -22.29 -75.32 -8.87
N GLY A 307 -23.51 -75.19 -9.35
CA GLY A 307 -24.12 -73.96 -9.81
C GLY A 307 -25.54 -73.88 -9.29
N LEU A 308 -26.03 -72.66 -9.14
CA LEU A 308 -27.40 -72.36 -8.81
C LEU A 308 -27.86 -71.17 -9.65
N VAL A 309 -28.95 -71.35 -10.38
CA VAL A 309 -29.66 -70.26 -11.03
C VAL A 309 -30.97 -70.06 -10.28
N CYS A 310 -31.21 -68.83 -9.82
CA CYS A 310 -32.45 -68.51 -9.13
C CYS A 310 -32.91 -67.09 -9.42
N ILE A 311 -34.19 -66.84 -9.17
CA ILE A 311 -34.77 -65.49 -9.20
C ILE A 311 -34.95 -65.05 -7.75
N SER A 312 -34.59 -63.81 -7.40
CA SER A 312 -34.77 -63.21 -6.07
C SER A 312 -35.89 -62.17 -6.13
#